data_AF-A0A928SWV8-F1
#
_entry.id   AF-A0A928SWV8-F1
#
_cell.length_a   1.000
_cell.length_b   1.000
_cell.length_c   1.000
_cell.angle_alpha   90.00
_cell.angle_beta   90.00
_cell.angle_gamma   90.00
#
_symmetry.space_group_name_H-M   'P 1'
#
loop_
_entity.id
_entity.type
_entity.pdbx_description
1 polymer ?
#
loop_
_entity_poly.entity_id
_entity_poly.type
_entity_poly.pdbx_seq_one_letter_code
_entity_poly.pdbx_strand_id
1 'polypeptide(L)'
;MALLLRAGADAQRLIDGQGWPLERFARHISRLTVLRGSGAHPLVVLTETNPIALAVLQTRRVLAEAVPELEQAPWVIFHDESADPFFASSALGMGTFDIGYELGPIWLTPPGYQFLVLSSDERQLDYVAARLATLAHSVAFSTRPGDSSED
;
A
#
# COMPACT_ATOMS: atom_id res chain seq x y z
N MET A 1 -13.10 13.51 -3.14
CA MET A 1 -12.42 13.36 -4.46
C MET A 1 -11.46 12.20 -4.35
N ALA A 2 -11.48 11.26 -5.30
CA ALA A 2 -10.55 10.13 -5.31
C ALA A 2 -9.21 10.59 -5.89
N LEU A 3 -8.12 10.26 -5.21
CA LEU A 3 -6.77 10.60 -5.67
C LEU A 3 -5.92 9.33 -5.72
N LEU A 4 -5.26 9.11 -6.85
CA LEU A 4 -4.37 7.98 -7.05
C LEU A 4 -2.93 8.47 -6.89
N LEU A 5 -2.19 7.91 -5.93
CA LEU A 5 -0.75 8.09 -5.80
C LEU A 5 -0.05 6.85 -6.33
N ARG A 6 0.80 7.01 -7.35
CA ARG A 6 1.63 5.92 -7.85
C ARG A 6 3.05 6.10 -7.33
N ALA A 7 3.50 5.20 -6.47
CA ALA A 7 4.86 5.19 -5.98
C ALA A 7 5.58 3.93 -6.48
N GLY A 8 6.66 4.12 -7.23
CA GLY A 8 7.66 3.06 -7.35
C GLY A 8 8.36 2.97 -6.01
N ALA A 9 8.32 1.81 -5.36
CA ALA A 9 8.98 1.63 -4.07
C ALA A 9 10.53 1.53 -4.19
N ASP A 10 11.14 2.10 -5.23
CA ASP A 10 12.59 2.09 -5.51
C ASP A 10 13.08 3.49 -5.94
N ALA A 11 14.30 3.82 -5.53
CA ALA A 11 14.98 5.10 -5.71
C ALA A 11 15.21 5.52 -7.17
N GLN A 12 14.94 4.64 -8.14
CA GLN A 12 15.17 4.93 -9.57
C GLN A 12 13.90 5.07 -10.43
N ARG A 13 12.70 4.69 -9.94
CA ARG A 13 11.50 4.61 -10.81
C ARG A 13 10.18 4.92 -10.11
N LEU A 14 10.08 6.09 -9.49
CA LEU A 14 8.76 6.66 -9.18
C LEU A 14 8.06 7.07 -10.49
N ILE A 15 6.84 6.60 -10.72
CA ILE A 15 6.09 6.95 -11.95
C ILE A 15 5.74 8.44 -11.97
N ASP A 16 5.43 9.02 -10.80
CA ASP A 16 5.13 10.46 -10.63
C ASP A 16 6.38 11.29 -10.25
N GLY A 17 7.58 10.70 -10.23
CA GLY A 17 8.81 11.33 -9.74
C GLY A 17 10.10 10.68 -10.23
N GLN A 18 10.17 10.31 -11.50
CA GLN A 18 11.25 9.48 -12.07
C GLN A 18 12.65 9.95 -11.64
N GLY A 19 13.46 9.01 -11.15
CA GLY A 19 14.84 9.25 -10.69
C GLY A 19 14.98 10.03 -9.37
N TRP A 20 13.89 10.25 -8.61
CA TRP A 20 13.98 10.88 -7.30
C TRP A 20 14.15 9.84 -6.18
N PRO A 21 14.96 10.13 -5.15
CA PRO A 21 14.92 9.37 -3.89
C PRO A 21 13.54 9.45 -3.24
N LEU A 22 13.16 8.40 -2.51
CA LEU A 22 11.89 8.29 -1.79
C LEU A 22 11.62 9.52 -0.90
N GLU A 23 12.63 10.04 -0.21
CA GLU A 23 12.50 11.20 0.69
C GLU A 23 12.20 12.49 -0.07
N ARG A 24 12.73 12.64 -1.29
CA ARG A 24 12.43 13.77 -2.16
C ARG A 24 11.00 13.71 -2.65
N PHE A 25 10.54 12.52 -3.01
CA PHE A 25 9.14 12.30 -3.40
C PHE A 25 8.18 12.54 -2.24
N ALA A 26 8.49 12.01 -1.05
CA ALA A 26 7.73 12.25 0.19
C ALA A 26 7.56 13.76 0.45
N ARG A 27 8.64 14.53 0.32
CA ARG A 27 8.62 15.99 0.47
C ARG A 27 7.80 16.70 -0.62
N HIS A 28 7.78 16.16 -1.84
CA HIS A 28 6.98 16.71 -2.92
C HIS A 28 5.49 16.49 -2.66
N ILE A 29 5.09 15.23 -2.42
CA ILE A 29 3.68 14.90 -2.21
C ILE A 29 3.14 15.55 -0.95
N SER A 30 3.96 15.71 0.10
CA SER A 30 3.50 16.37 1.32
C SER A 30 3.07 17.81 1.10
N ARG A 31 3.49 18.47 0.03
CA ARG A 31 3.09 19.85 -0.31
C ARG A 31 1.78 19.92 -1.11
N LEU A 32 1.25 18.79 -1.58
CA LEU A 32 0.03 18.75 -2.36
C LEU A 32 -1.17 19.03 -1.44
N THR A 33 -1.79 20.21 -1.62
CA THR A 33 -2.96 20.63 -0.84
C THR A 33 -4.14 19.67 -0.97
N VAL A 34 -4.23 18.97 -2.09
CA VAL A 34 -5.26 17.96 -2.35
C VAL A 34 -5.19 16.75 -1.41
N LEU A 35 -4.02 16.47 -0.83
CA LEU A 35 -3.86 15.42 0.18
C LEU A 35 -4.20 15.89 1.60
N ARG A 36 -4.24 17.21 1.83
CA ARG A 36 -4.34 17.83 3.16
C ARG A 36 -5.77 18.22 3.54
N GLY A 37 -6.76 17.37 3.26
CA GLY A 37 -8.17 17.69 3.49
C GLY A 37 -9.04 16.50 3.82
N SER A 38 -10.08 16.72 4.63
CA SER A 38 -11.01 15.70 5.12
C SER A 38 -11.86 15.02 4.03
N GLY A 39 -11.82 15.50 2.78
CA GLY A 39 -12.51 14.92 1.63
C GLY A 39 -11.60 14.19 0.63
N ALA A 40 -10.32 14.02 0.96
CA ALA A 40 -9.38 13.27 0.15
C ALA A 40 -9.51 11.77 0.47
N HIS A 41 -9.69 10.96 -0.57
CA HIS A 41 -9.64 9.50 -0.47
C HIS A 41 -8.47 9.00 -1.31
N PRO A 42 -7.24 9.08 -0.79
CA PRO A 42 -6.06 8.61 -1.50
C PRO A 42 -6.05 7.09 -1.60
N LEU A 43 -5.70 6.58 -2.77
CA LEU A 43 -5.31 5.19 -3.02
C LEU A 43 -3.83 5.19 -3.39
N VAL A 44 -3.01 4.41 -2.68
CA VAL A 44 -1.58 4.30 -2.99
C VAL A 44 -1.33 3.00 -3.72
N VAL A 45 -0.76 3.09 -4.92
CA VAL A 45 -0.39 1.93 -5.74
C VAL A 45 1.12 1.85 -5.86
N LEU A 46 1.65 0.68 -5.48
CA LEU A 46 3.06 0.33 -5.53
C LEU A 46 3.31 -0.64 -6.69
N THR A 47 4.27 -0.31 -7.55
CA THR A 47 4.60 -1.10 -8.74
C THR A 47 6.12 -1.19 -8.92
N GLU A 48 6.58 -2.17 -9.72
CA GLU A 48 7.94 -2.22 -10.28
C GLU A 48 9.08 -2.06 -9.25
N THR A 49 9.23 -2.98 -8.30
CA THR A 49 10.39 -2.97 -7.39
C THR A 49 11.11 -4.32 -7.35
N ASN A 50 12.37 -4.34 -6.90
CA ASN A 50 13.09 -5.57 -6.60
C ASN A 50 14.22 -5.27 -5.59
N PRO A 51 14.22 -5.85 -4.38
CA PRO A 51 13.18 -6.72 -3.82
C PRO A 51 11.98 -5.91 -3.30
N ILE A 52 10.77 -6.24 -3.77
CA ILE A 52 9.55 -5.44 -3.51
C ILE A 52 9.26 -5.37 -2.00
N ALA A 53 9.34 -6.49 -1.28
CA ALA A 53 8.74 -6.62 0.05
C ALA A 53 9.35 -5.71 1.14
N LEU A 54 10.68 -5.52 1.18
CA LEU A 54 11.30 -4.56 2.10
C LEU A 54 11.08 -3.11 1.65
N ALA A 55 11.13 -2.89 0.35
CA ALA A 55 11.05 -1.57 -0.24
C ALA A 55 9.64 -0.96 -0.08
N VAL A 56 8.58 -1.78 -0.19
CA VAL A 56 7.19 -1.35 0.06
C VAL A 56 6.96 -0.99 1.52
N LEU A 57 7.58 -1.71 2.48
CA LEU A 57 7.49 -1.37 3.90
C LEU A 57 8.17 -0.03 4.20
N GLN A 58 9.39 0.17 3.69
CA GLN A 58 10.09 1.44 3.84
C GLN A 58 9.33 2.59 3.18
N THR A 59 8.81 2.36 1.97
CA THR A 59 7.98 3.34 1.24
C THR A 59 6.76 3.73 2.05
N ARG A 60 6.02 2.76 2.57
CA ARG A 60 4.86 3.04 3.42
C ARG A 60 5.22 3.89 4.62
N ARG A 61 6.25 3.49 5.37
CA ARG A 61 6.70 4.23 6.55
C ARG A 61 7.05 5.68 6.22
N VAL A 62 7.91 5.90 5.22
CA VAL A 62 8.39 7.25 4.87
C VAL A 62 7.28 8.14 4.34
N LEU A 63 6.37 7.61 3.51
CA LEU A 63 5.27 8.41 2.97
C LEU A 63 4.23 8.73 4.02
N ALA A 64 3.89 7.79 4.91
CA ALA A 64 2.94 8.03 5.99
C ALA A 64 3.49 9.00 7.05
N GLU A 65 4.80 8.94 7.35
CA GLU A 65 5.48 9.94 8.19
C GLU A 65 5.41 11.35 7.59
N ALA A 66 5.53 11.47 6.26
CA ALA A 66 5.49 12.76 5.57
C ALA A 66 4.07 13.29 5.33
N VAL A 67 3.09 12.39 5.20
CA VAL A 67 1.68 12.66 4.89
C VAL A 67 0.80 11.74 5.76
N PRO A 68 0.45 12.17 6.98
CA PRO A 68 -0.29 11.33 7.93
C PRO A 68 -1.63 10.79 7.42
N GLU A 69 -2.27 11.48 6.48
CA GLU A 69 -3.50 11.03 5.82
C GLU A 69 -3.33 9.69 5.08
N LEU A 70 -2.09 9.31 4.73
CA LEU A 70 -1.80 8.04 4.07
C LEU A 70 -1.80 6.84 5.01
N GLU A 71 -1.81 7.04 6.33
CA GLU A 71 -2.00 5.95 7.31
C GLU A 71 -3.36 5.26 7.11
N GLN A 72 -4.38 6.05 6.73
CA GLN A 72 -5.74 5.57 6.51
C GLN A 72 -6.04 5.23 5.05
N ALA A 73 -5.07 5.44 4.14
CA ALA A 73 -5.23 5.13 2.74
C ALA A 73 -5.20 3.61 2.51
N PRO A 74 -5.97 3.06 1.56
CA PRO A 74 -5.71 1.73 1.05
C PRO A 74 -4.38 1.72 0.27
N TRP A 75 -3.58 0.68 0.51
CA TRP A 75 -2.32 0.44 -0.19
C TRP A 75 -2.42 -0.83 -1.03
N VAL A 76 -2.07 -0.72 -2.31
CA VAL A 76 -2.13 -1.81 -3.27
C VAL A 76 -0.73 -2.06 -3.81
N ILE A 77 -0.31 -3.31 -3.89
CA ILE A 77 0.92 -3.75 -4.54
C ILE A 77 0.54 -4.46 -5.83
N PHE A 78 0.98 -3.95 -6.97
CA PHE A 78 0.92 -4.69 -8.22
C PHE A 78 2.21 -5.50 -8.37
N HIS A 79 2.08 -6.82 -8.30
CA HIS A 79 3.20 -7.75 -8.39
C HIS A 79 3.17 -8.48 -9.73
N ASP A 80 4.34 -8.52 -10.37
CA ASP A 80 4.60 -9.34 -11.53
C ASP A 80 5.60 -10.43 -11.13
N GLU A 81 5.14 -11.66 -11.04
CA GLU A 81 5.97 -12.82 -10.65
C GLU A 81 7.16 -13.03 -11.58
N SER A 82 7.01 -12.69 -12.87
CA SER A 82 8.10 -12.81 -13.83
C SER A 82 9.25 -11.83 -13.55
N ALA A 83 8.94 -10.68 -12.92
CA ALA A 83 9.90 -9.64 -12.58
C ALA A 83 10.48 -9.77 -11.15
N ASP A 84 9.69 -10.26 -10.19
CA ASP A 84 10.14 -10.55 -8.82
C ASP A 84 9.57 -11.89 -8.31
N PRO A 85 10.17 -13.03 -8.66
CA PRO A 85 9.69 -14.34 -8.24
C PRO A 85 9.88 -14.62 -6.74
N PHE A 86 10.60 -13.76 -6.00
CA PHE A 86 10.91 -13.95 -4.59
C PHE A 86 10.02 -13.13 -3.65
N PHE A 87 9.10 -12.33 -4.19
CA PHE A 87 8.22 -11.48 -3.37
C PHE A 87 7.40 -12.31 -2.38
N ALA A 88 6.70 -13.34 -2.84
CA ALA A 88 5.78 -14.12 -2.00
C ALA A 88 6.48 -14.77 -0.80
N SER A 89 7.66 -15.36 -1.02
CA SER A 89 8.46 -15.98 0.05
C SER A 89 9.01 -14.93 1.02
N SER A 90 9.47 -13.78 0.51
CA SER A 90 9.93 -12.67 1.34
C SER A 90 8.79 -12.07 2.17
N ALA A 91 7.61 -11.89 1.57
CA ALA A 91 6.42 -11.37 2.22
C ALA A 91 5.93 -12.31 3.33
N LEU A 92 5.94 -13.62 3.10
CA LEU A 92 5.65 -14.64 4.14
C LEU A 92 6.68 -14.63 5.28
N GLY A 93 7.96 -14.35 4.98
CA GLY A 93 9.00 -14.20 6.00
C GLY A 93 8.80 -12.94 6.88
N MET A 94 8.04 -11.96 6.39
CA MET A 94 7.84 -10.65 7.01
C MET A 94 6.38 -10.36 7.36
N GLY A 95 5.50 -11.35 7.36
CA GLY A 95 4.07 -11.15 7.57
C GLY A 95 3.25 -12.38 7.21
N THR A 96 1.94 -12.19 7.11
CA THR A 96 0.99 -13.25 6.77
C THR A 96 0.01 -12.73 5.72
N PHE A 97 -0.50 -13.63 4.89
CA PHE A 97 -1.60 -13.32 3.98
C PHE A 97 -2.91 -13.77 4.62
N ASP A 98 -3.97 -12.94 4.51
CA ASP A 98 -5.29 -13.25 5.07
C ASP A 98 -5.98 -14.45 4.36
N ILE A 99 -5.71 -14.59 3.07
CA ILE A 99 -6.07 -15.72 2.22
C ILE A 99 -4.85 -16.15 1.41
N GLY A 100 -4.86 -17.34 0.81
CA GLY A 100 -3.75 -17.83 -0.01
C GLY A 100 -3.31 -16.83 -1.09
N TYR A 101 -2.02 -16.86 -1.45
CA TYR A 101 -1.36 -15.82 -2.25
C TYR A 101 -1.98 -15.57 -3.64
N GLU A 102 -2.53 -16.60 -4.26
CA GLU A 102 -3.07 -16.58 -5.63
C GLU A 102 -4.44 -15.88 -5.77
N LEU A 103 -4.96 -15.29 -4.69
CA LEU A 103 -6.34 -14.81 -4.61
C LEU A 103 -6.41 -13.32 -4.22
N GLY A 104 -5.55 -12.45 -4.73
CA GLY A 104 -5.58 -11.03 -4.37
C GLY A 104 -5.51 -10.81 -2.85
N PRO A 105 -4.52 -11.39 -2.15
CA PRO A 105 -4.50 -11.45 -0.70
C PRO A 105 -4.20 -10.08 -0.10
N ILE A 106 -4.70 -9.86 1.11
CA ILE A 106 -4.27 -8.77 1.97
C ILE A 106 -3.08 -9.30 2.75
N TRP A 107 -1.91 -8.74 2.47
CA TRP A 107 -0.69 -8.98 3.21
C TRP A 107 -0.69 -8.12 4.47
N LEU A 108 -0.61 -8.78 5.62
CA LEU A 108 -0.55 -8.21 6.95
C LEU A 108 0.88 -8.33 7.48
N THR A 109 1.45 -7.21 7.87
CA THR A 109 2.85 -7.13 8.32
C THR A 109 2.90 -6.95 9.86
N PRO A 110 4.00 -7.34 10.55
CA PRO A 110 4.12 -7.18 12.00
C PRO A 110 3.88 -5.76 12.52
N PRO A 111 4.29 -4.68 11.83
CA PRO A 111 3.93 -3.32 12.21
C PRO A 111 2.44 -2.97 12.07
N GLY A 112 1.60 -3.89 11.59
CA GLY A 112 0.17 -3.69 11.36
C GLY A 112 -0.17 -3.10 9.98
N TYR A 113 0.80 -2.94 9.08
CA TYR A 113 0.51 -2.47 7.73
C TYR A 113 -0.20 -3.54 6.91
N GLN A 114 -1.19 -3.10 6.14
CA GLN A 114 -2.04 -3.95 5.31
C GLN A 114 -1.93 -3.54 3.84
N PHE A 115 -1.64 -4.49 2.97
CA PHE A 115 -1.50 -4.25 1.52
C PHE A 115 -2.36 -5.24 0.75
N LEU A 116 -3.18 -4.76 -0.19
CA LEU A 116 -3.79 -5.63 -1.18
C LEU A 116 -2.74 -5.96 -2.25
N VAL A 117 -2.33 -7.21 -2.35
CA VAL A 117 -1.41 -7.66 -3.41
C VAL A 117 -2.25 -8.13 -4.58
N LEU A 118 -1.98 -7.60 -5.77
CA LEU A 118 -2.62 -7.99 -7.02
C LEU A 118 -1.55 -8.58 -7.93
N SER A 119 -1.74 -9.81 -8.38
CA SER A 119 -0.88 -10.41 -9.40
C SER A 119 -1.34 -10.05 -10.81
N SER A 120 -0.46 -10.17 -11.80
CA SER A 120 -0.75 -9.93 -13.21
C SER A 120 -1.80 -10.88 -13.82
N ASP A 121 -2.06 -12.02 -13.17
CA ASP A 121 -3.03 -13.04 -13.62
C ASP A 121 -4.45 -12.80 -13.11
N GLU A 122 -4.65 -11.87 -12.18
CA GLU A 122 -5.97 -11.53 -11.63
C GLU A 122 -6.78 -10.64 -12.58
N ARG A 123 -7.80 -11.22 -13.21
CA ARG A 123 -8.65 -10.53 -14.20
C ARG A 123 -10.07 -10.21 -13.72
N GLN A 124 -10.43 -10.61 -12.50
CA GLN A 124 -11.78 -10.45 -11.98
C GLN A 124 -11.93 -9.11 -11.25
N LEU A 125 -12.36 -8.08 -11.98
CA LEU A 125 -12.54 -6.72 -11.44
C LEU A 125 -13.45 -6.67 -10.23
N ASP A 126 -14.56 -7.43 -10.23
CA ASP A 126 -15.50 -7.46 -9.11
C ASP A 126 -14.85 -8.01 -7.83
N TYR A 127 -13.98 -9.01 -7.99
CA TYR A 127 -13.22 -9.57 -6.88
C TYR A 127 -12.23 -8.55 -6.31
N VAL A 128 -11.44 -7.91 -7.16
CA VAL A 128 -10.49 -6.86 -6.77
C VAL A 128 -11.19 -5.70 -6.07
N ALA A 129 -12.35 -5.27 -6.57
CA ALA A 129 -13.14 -4.21 -5.97
C ALA A 129 -13.65 -4.60 -4.58
N ALA A 130 -14.13 -5.83 -4.40
CA ALA A 130 -14.57 -6.33 -3.10
C ALA A 130 -13.41 -6.36 -2.09
N ARG A 131 -12.23 -6.83 -2.51
CA ARG A 131 -11.03 -6.90 -1.65
C ARG A 131 -10.51 -5.52 -1.28
N LEU A 132 -10.51 -4.58 -2.23
CA LEU A 132 -10.16 -3.19 -1.96
C LEU A 132 -11.13 -2.55 -0.96
N ALA A 133 -12.44 -2.84 -1.07
CA ALA A 133 -13.43 -2.36 -0.09
C ALA A 133 -13.19 -2.96 1.30
N THR A 134 -12.85 -4.25 1.39
CA THR A 134 -12.45 -4.90 2.66
C THR A 134 -11.24 -4.21 3.27
N LEU A 135 -10.20 -3.94 2.49
CA LEU A 135 -9.00 -3.24 2.95
C LEU A 135 -9.33 -1.82 3.43
N ALA A 136 -10.07 -1.05 2.64
CA ALA A 136 -10.45 0.32 2.98
C ALA A 136 -11.27 0.38 4.28
N HIS A 137 -12.16 -0.58 4.49
CA HIS A 137 -12.91 -0.72 5.74
C HIS A 137 -11.95 -1.05 6.90
N SER A 138 -11.15 -2.12 6.78
CA SER A 138 -10.21 -2.57 7.82
C SER A 138 -9.28 -1.45 8.31
N VAL A 139 -8.68 -0.70 7.38
CA VAL A 139 -7.74 0.37 7.68
C VAL A 139 -8.43 1.55 8.40
N ALA A 140 -9.66 1.89 8.01
CA ALA A 140 -10.43 2.96 8.67
C ALA A 140 -10.82 2.64 10.12
N PHE A 141 -10.98 1.35 10.47
CA PHE A 141 -11.39 0.92 11.82
C PHE A 141 -10.22 0.50 12.71
N SER A 142 -9.05 0.20 12.14
CA SER A 142 -7.85 -0.20 12.90
C SER A 142 -7.20 0.96 13.69
N THR A 143 -7.56 2.22 13.40
CA THR A 143 -6.99 3.42 14.06
C THR A 143 -7.93 4.11 15.04
N ARG A 144 -8.97 3.45 15.58
CA ARG A 144 -9.70 4.01 16.73
C ARG A 144 -9.04 3.57 18.04
N PRO A 145 -8.22 4.42 18.70
CA PRO A 145 -7.91 4.19 20.10
C PRO A 145 -9.19 4.49 20.91
N GLY A 146 -9.77 3.45 21.53
CA GLY A 146 -10.79 3.62 22.56
C GLY A 146 -12.21 3.22 22.19
N ASP A 147 -12.42 1.98 21.75
CA ASP A 147 -13.70 1.31 21.99
C ASP A 147 -13.45 -0.10 22.53
N SER A 148 -12.67 -0.15 23.62
CA SER A 148 -12.78 -1.22 24.60
C SER A 148 -13.98 -0.89 25.48
N SER A 149 -15.19 -1.05 24.94
CA SER A 149 -16.37 -1.21 25.76
C SER A 149 -16.32 -2.64 26.30
N GLU A 150 -15.65 -2.81 27.44
CA GLU A 150 -15.84 -3.98 28.30
C GLU A 150 -17.23 -3.83 28.96
N ASP A 151 -18.14 -4.73 28.58
CA ASP A 151 -19.31 -5.12 29.38
C ASP A 151 -18.89 -6.20 30.40
#